data_AF-A0A1N6UAQ9-F1
#
_entry.id   AF-A0A1N6UAQ9-F1
#
_cell.length_a   1.000
_cell.length_b   1.000
_cell.length_c   1.000
_cell.angle_alpha   90.00
_cell.angle_beta   90.00
_cell.angle_gamma   90.00
#
_symmetry.space_group_name_H-M   'P 1'
#
loop_
_entity.id
_entity.type
_entity.pdbx_description
1 polymer ?
#
loop_
_entity_poly.entity_id
_entity_poly.type
_entity_poly.pdbx_seq_one_letter_code
_entity_poly.pdbx_strand_id
1 'polypeptide(L)'
;MGRINELRLISRVAQMYHLEHKRQAEIAQHLRLSQATVSRMLKRAEAEDIVRTTVIPPAGTYTDLETAIRNRFGTGEVIVVECSEDRDGAVMARIGEAAAHLLEITLSPGDVIGVSSWSQTIFRMVENIHPQKSAQAKYIVQTLGGMGDPSVQTHATQLTTRLARLTGAEPKLLPVQGIATSREAKLLMLADPFVRETIELFQSITLAIIGIGAVEPSELLARSGNIFSARELTDLAEAGAVGDMSLRFFDRTGKPVKTPLDDRVIGISLEELDKVDRVIALAGGAAKTAAIAGALRTGVIDTLVTDRFTAERLVGDGVA
;
A
#
# COMPACT_ATOMS: atom_id res chain seq x y z
N MET A 1 9.82 -15.91 -51.26
CA MET A 1 11.15 -15.27 -51.18
C MET A 1 11.15 -13.91 -50.49
N GLY A 2 10.18 -13.01 -50.73
CA GLY A 2 10.16 -11.67 -50.12
C GLY A 2 10.16 -11.65 -48.58
N ARG A 3 9.32 -12.47 -47.93
CA ARG A 3 9.20 -12.50 -46.46
C ARG A 3 10.49 -12.88 -45.73
N ILE A 4 11.26 -13.85 -46.25
CA ILE A 4 12.54 -14.26 -45.65
C ILE A 4 13.58 -13.13 -45.71
N ASN A 5 13.62 -12.38 -46.81
CA ASN A 5 14.53 -11.25 -46.96
C ASN A 5 14.16 -10.10 -46.01
N GLU A 6 12.87 -9.88 -45.80
CA GLU A 6 12.37 -8.91 -44.84
C GLU A 6 12.73 -9.29 -43.39
N LEU A 7 12.46 -10.53 -42.98
CA LEU A 7 12.83 -11.04 -41.65
C LEU A 7 14.34 -11.01 -41.43
N ARG A 8 15.15 -11.23 -42.47
CA ARG A 8 16.62 -11.11 -42.40
C ARG A 8 17.06 -9.68 -42.07
N LEU A 9 16.46 -8.67 -42.72
CA LEU A 9 16.79 -7.27 -42.45
C LEU A 9 16.36 -6.86 -41.03
N ILE A 10 15.17 -7.29 -40.61
CA ILE A 10 14.67 -7.08 -39.23
C ILE A 10 15.64 -7.70 -38.21
N SER A 11 16.07 -8.94 -38.45
CA SER A 11 17.04 -9.63 -37.59
C SER A 11 18.37 -8.89 -37.52
N ARG A 12 18.87 -8.34 -38.63
CA ARG A 12 20.11 -7.57 -38.64
C ARG A 12 19.99 -6.27 -37.84
N VAL A 13 18.87 -5.56 -37.99
CA VAL A 13 18.58 -4.35 -37.20
C VAL A 13 18.52 -4.68 -35.70
N ALA A 14 17.86 -5.78 -35.33
CA ALA A 14 17.81 -6.25 -33.96
C ALA A 14 19.20 -6.60 -33.40
N GLN A 15 20.05 -7.30 -34.15
CA GLN A 15 21.44 -7.58 -33.75
C GLN A 15 22.24 -6.30 -33.51
N MET A 16 22.17 -5.33 -34.43
CA MET A 16 22.88 -4.06 -34.29
C MET A 16 22.43 -3.28 -33.05
N TYR A 17 21.16 -3.37 -32.67
CA TYR A 17 20.63 -2.67 -31.50
C TYR A 17 20.94 -3.41 -30.19
N HIS A 18 20.59 -4.70 -30.10
CA HIS A 18 20.66 -5.46 -28.84
C HIS A 18 22.04 -6.06 -28.56
N LEU A 19 22.81 -6.47 -29.58
CA LEU A 19 24.12 -7.10 -29.40
C LEU A 19 25.28 -6.13 -29.64
N GLU A 20 25.15 -5.24 -30.61
CA GLU A 20 26.20 -4.25 -30.92
C GLU A 20 25.99 -2.91 -30.19
N HIS A 21 24.94 -2.78 -29.38
CA HIS A 21 24.58 -1.60 -28.59
C HIS A 21 24.53 -0.28 -29.36
N LYS A 22 24.24 -0.32 -30.67
CA LYS A 22 24.11 0.88 -31.50
C LYS A 22 22.79 1.59 -31.21
N ARG A 23 22.82 2.92 -31.15
CA ARG A 23 21.61 3.74 -31.08
C ARG A 23 20.85 3.65 -32.41
N GLN A 24 19.52 3.77 -32.37
CA GLN A 24 18.68 3.68 -33.57
C GLN A 24 19.09 4.67 -34.68
N ALA A 25 19.57 5.85 -34.31
CA ALA A 25 20.08 6.85 -35.26
C ALA A 25 21.35 6.38 -36.01
N GLU A 26 22.26 5.69 -35.32
CA GLU A 26 23.48 5.14 -35.93
C GLU A 26 23.16 3.99 -36.88
N ILE A 27 22.20 3.14 -36.52
CA ILE A 27 21.68 2.06 -37.38
C ILE A 27 21.01 2.64 -38.62
N ALA A 28 20.19 3.68 -38.46
CA ALA A 28 19.51 4.37 -39.53
C ALA A 28 20.52 4.94 -40.55
N GLN A 29 21.55 5.62 -40.07
CA GLN A 29 22.62 6.15 -40.92
C GLN A 29 23.39 5.04 -41.64
N HIS A 30 23.76 3.97 -40.92
CA HIS A 30 24.54 2.86 -41.48
C HIS A 30 23.80 2.13 -42.60
N LEU A 31 22.49 1.88 -42.42
CA LEU A 31 21.65 1.17 -43.38
C LEU A 31 20.97 2.08 -44.41
N ARG A 32 21.21 3.40 -44.34
CA ARG A 32 20.54 4.43 -45.15
C ARG A 32 19.00 4.34 -45.05
N LEU A 33 18.51 4.12 -43.84
CA LEU A 33 17.10 4.06 -43.49
C LEU A 33 16.71 5.28 -42.64
N SER A 34 15.41 5.55 -42.52
CA SER A 34 14.92 6.50 -41.51
C SER A 34 14.96 5.86 -40.11
N GLN A 35 15.16 6.66 -39.06
CA GLN A 35 15.06 6.19 -37.67
C GLN A 35 13.68 5.59 -37.35
N ALA A 36 12.61 6.14 -37.94
CA ALA A 36 11.26 5.58 -37.81
C ALA A 36 11.15 4.16 -38.42
N THR A 37 11.85 3.90 -39.53
CA THR A 37 11.92 2.55 -40.12
C THR A 37 12.65 1.57 -39.20
N VAL A 38 13.78 2.00 -38.61
CA VAL A 38 14.54 1.19 -37.63
C VAL A 38 13.67 0.86 -36.41
N SER A 39 12.98 1.85 -35.84
CA SER A 39 12.06 1.64 -34.71
C SER A 39 10.94 0.64 -35.04
N ARG A 40 10.31 0.74 -36.23
CA ARG A 40 9.31 -0.22 -36.68
C ARG A 40 9.88 -1.63 -36.87
N MET A 41 11.12 -1.75 -37.37
CA MET A 41 11.78 -3.05 -37.52
C MET A 41 12.07 -3.68 -36.15
N LEU A 42 12.51 -2.92 -35.15
CA LEU A 42 12.72 -3.44 -33.79
C LEU A 42 11.40 -3.93 -33.16
N LYS A 43 10.32 -3.15 -33.25
CA LYS A 43 8.99 -3.60 -32.81
C LYS A 43 8.53 -4.86 -33.53
N ARG A 44 8.84 -4.98 -34.82
CA ARG A 44 8.48 -6.17 -35.60
C ARG A 44 9.38 -7.37 -35.28
N ALA A 45 10.62 -7.15 -34.83
CA ALA A 45 11.48 -8.20 -34.34
C ALA A 45 10.90 -8.86 -33.07
N GLU A 46 10.32 -8.06 -32.18
CA GLU A 46 9.58 -8.56 -31.02
C GLU A 46 8.31 -9.30 -31.45
N ALA A 47 7.50 -8.70 -32.35
CA ALA A 47 6.24 -9.28 -32.80
C ALA A 47 6.37 -10.59 -33.60
N GLU A 48 7.51 -10.80 -34.28
CA GLU A 48 7.82 -12.03 -35.03
C GLU A 48 8.70 -12.99 -34.22
N ASP A 49 8.82 -12.81 -32.89
CA ASP A 49 9.61 -13.67 -31.99
C ASP A 49 11.12 -13.76 -32.33
N ILE A 50 11.64 -12.83 -33.14
CA ILE A 50 13.07 -12.73 -33.48
C ILE A 50 13.87 -12.23 -32.29
N VAL A 51 13.28 -11.36 -31.47
CA VAL A 51 13.84 -10.86 -30.22
C VAL A 51 12.91 -11.25 -29.08
N ARG A 52 13.48 -11.87 -28.05
CA ARG A 52 12.80 -12.14 -26.78
C ARG A 52 13.58 -11.45 -25.67
N THR A 53 12.90 -10.57 -24.94
CA THR A 53 13.46 -9.90 -23.77
C THR A 53 13.02 -10.65 -22.53
N THR A 54 13.97 -11.22 -21.79
CA THR A 54 13.71 -11.88 -20.52
C THR A 54 14.35 -11.06 -19.41
N VAL A 55 13.53 -10.65 -18.45
CA VAL A 55 14.01 -10.08 -17.19
C VAL A 55 14.10 -11.24 -16.20
N ILE A 56 15.29 -11.50 -15.68
CA ILE A 56 15.50 -12.54 -14.67
C ILE A 56 15.33 -11.86 -13.30
N PRO A 57 14.24 -12.16 -12.55
CA PRO A 57 14.03 -11.58 -11.24
C PRO A 57 15.13 -12.07 -10.27
N PRO A 58 15.63 -11.21 -9.38
CA PRO A 58 16.57 -11.65 -8.34
C PRO A 58 15.89 -12.64 -7.39
N ALA A 59 16.70 -13.52 -6.78
CA ALA A 59 16.19 -14.48 -5.81
C ALA A 59 15.47 -13.77 -4.64
N GLY A 60 14.34 -14.33 -4.20
CA GLY A 60 13.50 -13.75 -3.14
C GLY A 60 12.55 -12.64 -3.61
N THR A 61 12.38 -12.48 -4.92
CA THR A 61 11.31 -11.64 -5.51
C THR A 61 10.28 -12.51 -6.22
N TYR A 62 9.04 -12.03 -6.28
CA TYR A 62 7.88 -12.82 -6.69
C TYR A 62 7.06 -12.08 -7.75
N THR A 63 7.71 -11.65 -8.83
CA THR A 63 7.12 -10.82 -9.90
C THR A 63 5.85 -11.43 -10.51
N ASP A 64 5.76 -12.76 -10.57
CA ASP A 64 4.58 -13.45 -11.09
C ASP A 64 3.38 -13.32 -10.13
N LEU A 65 3.61 -13.42 -8.82
CA LEU A 65 2.57 -13.21 -7.79
C LEU A 65 2.14 -11.74 -7.76
N GLU A 66 3.10 -10.81 -7.80
CA GLU A 66 2.83 -9.37 -7.87
C GLU A 66 1.93 -9.03 -9.07
N THR A 67 2.31 -9.53 -10.25
CA THR A 67 1.54 -9.36 -11.49
C THR A 67 0.15 -9.99 -11.39
N ALA A 68 0.05 -11.20 -10.84
CA ALA A 68 -1.23 -11.89 -10.69
C ALA A 68 -2.20 -11.14 -9.75
N ILE A 69 -1.71 -10.62 -8.62
CA ILE A 69 -2.52 -9.84 -7.67
C ILE A 69 -2.96 -8.53 -8.33
N ARG A 70 -2.05 -7.79 -8.96
CA ARG A 70 -2.38 -6.55 -9.69
C ARG A 70 -3.49 -6.79 -10.72
N ASN A 71 -3.34 -7.82 -11.55
CA ASN A 71 -4.32 -8.13 -12.59
C ASN A 71 -5.67 -8.57 -12.01
N ARG A 72 -5.67 -9.29 -10.89
CA ARG A 72 -6.89 -9.81 -10.25
C ARG A 72 -7.69 -8.72 -9.56
N PHE A 73 -7.03 -7.79 -8.87
CA PHE A 73 -7.68 -6.80 -8.03
C PHE A 73 -7.68 -5.38 -8.62
N GLY A 74 -6.92 -5.12 -9.69
CA GLY A 74 -6.81 -3.79 -10.31
C GLY A 74 -5.93 -2.81 -9.53
N THR A 75 -5.14 -3.29 -8.56
CA THR A 75 -4.23 -2.46 -7.76
C THR A 75 -3.02 -1.99 -8.59
N GLY A 76 -2.56 -0.76 -8.31
CA GLY A 76 -1.46 -0.12 -9.03
C GLY A 76 -0.14 -0.88 -8.92
N GLU A 77 0.30 -1.19 -7.70
CA GLU A 77 1.55 -1.89 -7.45
C GLU A 77 1.44 -2.90 -6.30
N VAL A 78 2.18 -4.00 -6.40
CA VAL A 78 2.25 -5.01 -5.34
C VAL A 78 3.71 -5.37 -5.13
N ILE A 79 4.14 -5.36 -3.88
CA ILE A 79 5.48 -5.80 -3.45
C ILE A 79 5.31 -7.03 -2.59
N VAL A 80 5.83 -8.16 -3.06
CA VAL A 80 5.80 -9.43 -2.32
C VAL A 80 7.17 -9.72 -1.75
N VAL A 81 7.26 -9.72 -0.42
CA VAL A 81 8.52 -9.99 0.28
C VAL A 81 8.73 -11.47 0.57
N GLU A 82 9.99 -11.89 0.44
CA GLU A 82 10.43 -13.19 0.94
C GLU A 82 10.30 -13.26 2.47
N CYS A 83 9.69 -14.36 2.93
CA CYS A 83 9.52 -14.72 4.32
C CYS A 83 9.88 -16.20 4.51
N SER A 84 10.79 -16.48 5.45
CA SER A 84 11.18 -17.85 5.77
C SER A 84 10.05 -18.65 6.42
N GLU A 85 9.14 -17.98 7.13
CA GLU A 85 8.07 -18.60 7.92
C GLU A 85 6.78 -17.79 7.85
N ASP A 86 5.65 -18.49 7.82
CA ASP A 86 4.30 -17.92 7.86
C ASP A 86 3.86 -17.69 9.32
N ARG A 87 4.61 -16.82 10.01
CA ARG A 87 4.30 -16.38 11.39
C ARG A 87 4.17 -14.87 11.40
N ASP A 88 3.11 -14.36 12.03
CA ASP A 88 2.75 -12.93 12.05
C ASP A 88 3.95 -12.01 12.35
N GLY A 89 4.71 -12.28 13.40
CA GLY A 89 5.87 -11.45 13.76
C GLY A 89 6.97 -11.41 12.69
N ALA A 90 7.26 -12.56 12.04
CA ALA A 90 8.26 -12.65 10.98
C ALA A 90 7.78 -11.94 9.71
N VAL A 91 6.51 -12.15 9.35
CA VAL A 91 5.84 -11.50 8.22
C VAL A 91 5.83 -9.97 8.39
N MET A 92 5.41 -9.47 9.55
CA MET A 92 5.38 -8.03 9.84
C MET A 92 6.77 -7.39 9.76
N ALA A 93 7.82 -8.09 10.20
CA ALA A 93 9.18 -7.58 10.14
C ALA A 93 9.64 -7.38 8.69
N ARG A 94 9.43 -8.38 7.83
CA ARG A 94 9.83 -8.32 6.42
C ARG A 94 9.01 -7.30 5.62
N ILE A 95 7.71 -7.21 5.87
CA ILE A 95 6.86 -6.17 5.26
C ILE A 95 7.32 -4.79 5.71
N GLY A 96 7.60 -4.60 6.99
CA GLY A 96 8.09 -3.34 7.53
C GLY A 96 9.40 -2.89 6.89
N GLU A 97 10.36 -3.80 6.75
CA GLU A 97 11.65 -3.53 6.10
C GLU A 97 11.48 -3.07 4.63
N ALA A 98 10.70 -3.80 3.83
CA ALA A 98 10.45 -3.43 2.44
C ALA A 98 9.68 -2.11 2.31
N ALA A 99 8.69 -1.88 3.18
CA ALA A 99 7.93 -0.64 3.22
C ALA A 99 8.79 0.56 3.62
N ALA A 100 9.76 0.36 4.51
CA ALA A 100 10.70 1.41 4.92
C ALA A 100 11.54 1.84 3.72
N HIS A 101 12.13 0.86 3.01
CA HIS A 101 12.88 1.12 1.79
C HIS A 101 12.02 1.84 0.74
N LEU A 102 10.80 1.34 0.47
CA LEU A 102 9.86 1.97 -0.47
C LEU A 102 9.59 3.44 -0.12
N LEU A 103 9.32 3.73 1.14
CA LEU A 103 9.07 5.10 1.59
C LEU A 103 10.31 5.97 1.37
N GLU A 104 11.50 5.52 1.75
CA GLU A 104 12.75 6.28 1.58
C GLU A 104 13.00 6.70 0.12
N ILE A 105 12.74 5.81 -0.84
CA ILE A 105 13.01 6.08 -2.26
C ILE A 105 11.88 6.84 -2.97
N THR A 106 10.67 6.87 -2.40
CA THR A 106 9.49 7.52 -3.01
C THR A 106 9.00 8.76 -2.29
N LEU A 107 9.58 9.10 -1.14
CA LEU A 107 9.23 10.28 -0.36
C LEU A 107 9.49 11.56 -1.16
N SER A 108 8.47 12.39 -1.28
CA SER A 108 8.52 13.65 -2.04
C SER A 108 8.51 14.87 -1.10
N PRO A 109 9.27 15.94 -1.43
CA PRO A 109 9.21 17.19 -0.67
C PRO A 109 7.79 17.76 -0.65
N GLY A 110 7.32 18.14 0.55
CA GLY A 110 5.97 18.68 0.73
C GLY A 110 4.88 17.64 1.00
N ASP A 111 5.20 16.34 1.01
CA ASP A 111 4.23 15.28 1.31
C ASP A 111 3.52 15.51 2.64
N VAL A 112 2.21 15.30 2.65
CA VAL A 112 1.37 15.24 3.85
C VAL A 112 0.99 13.79 4.04
N ILE A 113 1.63 13.13 5.01
CA ILE A 113 1.55 11.69 5.17
C ILE A 113 0.54 11.34 6.25
N GLY A 114 -0.59 10.74 5.88
CA GLY A 114 -1.53 10.12 6.81
C GLY A 114 -1.01 8.76 7.26
N VAL A 115 -1.02 8.49 8.57
CA VAL A 115 -0.56 7.20 9.11
C VAL A 115 -1.56 6.56 10.06
N SER A 116 -1.85 5.28 9.82
CA SER A 116 -2.57 4.42 10.77
C SER A 116 -1.66 4.06 11.95
N SER A 117 -1.55 4.98 12.92
CA SER A 117 -0.61 4.92 14.04
C SER A 117 -0.75 3.70 14.97
N TRP A 118 -1.81 2.91 14.81
CA TRP A 118 -2.09 1.69 15.59
C TRP A 118 -1.64 0.39 14.91
N SER A 119 -1.01 0.47 13.74
CA SER A 119 -0.53 -0.70 13.01
C SER A 119 0.84 -1.15 13.53
N GLN A 120 0.91 -2.38 14.03
CA GLN A 120 2.18 -3.04 14.40
C GLN A 120 3.13 -3.17 13.18
N THR A 121 2.60 -3.41 11.98
CA THR A 121 3.40 -3.51 10.75
C THR A 121 4.02 -2.17 10.38
N ILE A 122 3.28 -1.07 10.52
CA ILE A 122 3.82 0.28 10.29
C ILE A 122 4.85 0.63 11.38
N PHE A 123 4.67 0.18 12.61
CA PHE A 123 5.69 0.35 13.64
C PHE A 123 7.02 -0.33 13.23
N ARG A 124 6.96 -1.57 12.69
CA ARG A 124 8.14 -2.25 12.13
C ARG A 124 8.77 -1.49 10.96
N MET A 125 7.95 -0.86 10.11
CA MET A 125 8.44 0.02 9.07
C MET A 125 9.24 1.19 9.66
N VAL A 126 8.66 1.92 10.62
CA VAL A 126 9.32 3.07 11.26
C VAL A 126 10.60 2.68 12.00
N GLU A 127 10.71 1.44 12.49
CA GLU A 127 11.94 0.91 13.07
C GLU A 127 13.09 0.78 12.07
N ASN A 128 12.79 0.55 10.79
CA ASN A 128 13.76 0.28 9.72
C ASN A 128 14.09 1.50 8.86
N ILE A 129 13.39 2.63 9.02
CA ILE A 129 13.68 3.86 8.26
C ILE A 129 14.97 4.51 8.75
N HIS A 130 15.85 4.83 7.82
CA HIS A 130 17.04 5.64 8.01
C HIS A 130 16.70 7.13 7.97
N PRO A 131 17.33 7.97 8.81
CA PRO A 131 17.11 9.42 8.78
C PRO A 131 17.37 10.02 7.39
N GLN A 132 16.36 10.64 6.81
CA GLN A 132 16.43 11.25 5.49
C GLN A 132 17.01 12.66 5.60
N LYS A 133 18.14 12.92 4.92
CA LYS A 133 18.81 14.24 4.98
C LYS A 133 18.19 15.29 4.05
N SER A 134 17.60 14.85 2.94
CA SER A 134 17.09 15.71 1.86
C SER A 134 15.58 15.72 1.73
N ALA A 135 14.89 14.73 2.30
CA ALA A 135 13.44 14.66 2.25
C ALA A 135 12.83 15.52 3.36
N GLN A 136 11.86 16.35 2.98
CA GLN A 136 11.12 17.24 3.87
C GLN A 136 9.64 17.04 3.61
N ALA A 137 9.09 15.93 4.09
CA ALA A 137 7.64 15.83 4.21
C ALA A 137 7.15 17.00 5.08
N LYS A 138 5.97 17.53 4.78
CA LYS A 138 5.42 18.67 5.51
C LYS A 138 4.86 18.21 6.86
N TYR A 139 3.99 17.19 6.83
CA TYR A 139 3.30 16.69 8.02
C TYR A 139 3.27 15.17 8.05
N ILE A 140 3.33 14.60 9.25
CA ILE A 140 2.84 13.24 9.54
C ILE A 140 1.57 13.36 10.36
N VAL A 141 0.43 12.98 9.77
CA VAL A 141 -0.91 13.13 10.33
C VAL A 141 -1.41 11.80 10.87
N GLN A 142 -1.79 11.76 12.15
CA GLN A 142 -2.42 10.59 12.73
C GLN A 142 -3.87 10.46 12.22
N THR A 143 -4.18 9.34 11.55
CA THR A 143 -5.48 9.17 10.85
C THR A 143 -6.58 8.54 11.69
N LEU A 144 -6.30 8.14 12.93
CA LEU A 144 -7.27 7.56 13.85
C LEU A 144 -6.98 8.05 15.27
N GLY A 145 -8.02 8.39 16.02
CA GLY A 145 -7.88 8.82 17.41
C GLY A 145 -7.25 7.77 18.33
N GLY A 146 -7.05 8.16 19.58
CA GLY A 146 -6.54 7.35 20.67
C GLY A 146 -7.38 6.12 20.99
N MET A 147 -6.75 5.03 21.41
CA MET A 147 -7.49 3.78 21.67
C MET A 147 -7.65 3.47 23.16
N GLY A 148 -7.76 4.48 24.03
CA GLY A 148 -8.16 4.35 25.44
C GLY A 148 -6.98 4.33 26.42
N ASP A 149 -6.29 3.20 26.52
CA ASP A 149 -5.22 2.94 27.49
C ASP A 149 -4.00 3.85 27.22
N PRO A 150 -3.62 4.74 28.15
CA PRO A 150 -2.48 5.63 27.99
C PRO A 150 -1.13 4.90 27.76
N SER A 151 -0.97 3.69 28.31
CA SER A 151 0.26 2.90 28.14
C SER A 151 0.42 2.45 26.69
N VAL A 152 -0.68 2.07 26.03
CA VAL A 152 -0.66 1.67 24.61
C VAL A 152 -0.66 2.89 23.69
N GLN A 153 -1.32 3.99 24.10
CA GLN A 153 -1.29 5.27 23.39
C GLN A 153 0.13 5.79 23.12
N THR A 154 1.06 5.49 24.03
CA THR A 154 2.47 5.85 23.86
C THR A 154 3.06 5.29 22.56
N HIS A 155 2.65 4.09 22.11
CA HIS A 155 3.13 3.49 20.86
C HIS A 155 2.68 4.29 19.63
N ALA A 156 1.40 4.67 19.58
CA ALA A 156 0.86 5.46 18.47
C ALA A 156 1.55 6.83 18.37
N THR A 157 1.71 7.52 19.50
CA THR A 157 2.42 8.79 19.57
C THR A 157 3.89 8.65 19.17
N GLN A 158 4.57 7.60 19.65
CA GLN A 158 5.96 7.32 19.29
C GLN A 158 6.12 7.04 17.79
N LEU A 159 5.19 6.30 17.19
CA LEU A 159 5.21 6.00 15.76
C LEU A 159 5.13 7.30 14.95
N THR A 160 4.11 8.12 15.19
CA THR A 160 3.90 9.38 14.46
C THR A 160 5.06 10.35 14.65
N THR A 161 5.54 10.54 15.89
CA THR A 161 6.64 11.47 16.18
C THR A 161 7.99 10.98 15.66
N ARG A 162 8.27 9.67 15.73
CA ARG A 162 9.51 9.09 15.19
C ARG A 162 9.52 9.17 13.66
N LEU A 163 8.41 8.84 13.00
CA LEU A 163 8.31 8.96 11.54
C LEU A 163 8.55 10.41 11.12
N ALA A 164 7.91 11.37 11.79
CA ALA A 164 8.09 12.79 11.51
C ALA A 164 9.56 13.23 11.61
N ARG A 165 10.26 12.79 12.66
CA ARG A 165 11.70 13.05 12.81
C ARG A 165 12.54 12.44 11.70
N LEU A 166 12.21 11.23 11.25
CA LEU A 166 12.98 10.52 10.22
C LEU A 166 12.77 11.10 8.82
N THR A 167 11.61 11.74 8.57
CA THR A 167 11.23 12.33 7.28
C THR A 167 11.33 13.86 7.26
N GLY A 168 11.84 14.49 8.32
CA GLY A 168 11.96 15.94 8.45
C GLY A 168 10.63 16.70 8.56
N ALA A 169 9.55 16.02 8.93
CA ALA A 169 8.19 16.56 9.00
C ALA A 169 7.78 17.01 10.40
N GLU A 170 6.68 17.77 10.48
CA GLU A 170 6.01 18.08 11.75
C GLU A 170 4.95 17.01 12.07
N PRO A 171 4.91 16.45 13.30
CA PRO A 171 3.88 15.50 13.70
C PRO A 171 2.56 16.22 14.03
N LYS A 172 1.45 15.74 13.49
CA LYS A 172 0.08 16.18 13.77
C LYS A 172 -0.69 15.04 14.41
N LEU A 173 -0.70 15.03 15.74
CA LEU A 173 -1.40 14.04 16.56
C LEU A 173 -2.89 14.38 16.63
N LEU A 174 -3.74 13.36 16.74
CA LEU A 174 -5.19 13.53 16.86
C LEU A 174 -5.61 13.34 18.33
N PRO A 175 -5.82 14.42 19.12
CA PRO A 175 -5.92 14.38 20.58
C PRO A 175 -7.33 14.03 21.08
N VAL A 176 -7.90 12.94 20.58
CA VAL A 176 -9.24 12.45 20.89
C VAL A 176 -9.27 10.94 20.82
N GLN A 177 -10.25 10.29 21.45
CA GLN A 177 -10.45 8.85 21.32
C GLN A 177 -10.96 8.47 19.93
N GLY A 178 -10.45 7.39 19.34
CA GLY A 178 -10.80 6.88 18.01
C GLY A 178 -12.19 6.26 17.95
N ILE A 179 -12.71 5.78 19.08
CA ILE A 179 -14.10 5.35 19.25
C ILE A 179 -14.74 6.18 20.36
N ALA A 180 -15.74 6.98 20.02
CA ALA A 180 -16.56 7.71 20.98
C ALA A 180 -17.60 6.78 21.64
N THR A 181 -18.13 7.19 22.79
CA THR A 181 -19.19 6.43 23.49
C THR A 181 -20.56 6.52 22.80
N SER A 182 -20.80 7.60 22.05
CA SER A 182 -22.00 7.81 21.23
C SER A 182 -21.71 8.76 20.06
N ARG A 183 -22.67 8.90 19.14
CA ARG A 183 -22.61 9.87 18.04
C ARG A 183 -22.52 11.31 18.56
N GLU A 184 -23.28 11.63 19.61
CA GLU A 184 -23.30 12.95 20.25
C GLU A 184 -21.93 13.26 20.89
N ALA A 185 -21.33 12.27 21.56
CA ALA A 185 -19.98 12.41 22.10
C ALA A 185 -18.95 12.67 20.99
N LYS A 186 -19.03 11.96 19.86
CA LYS A 186 -18.20 12.23 18.68
C LYS A 186 -18.35 13.67 18.21
N LEU A 187 -19.58 14.15 18.02
CA LEU A 187 -19.83 15.51 17.54
C LEU A 187 -19.27 16.57 18.50
N LEU A 188 -19.39 16.36 19.80
CA LEU A 188 -18.82 17.25 20.81
C LEU A 188 -17.29 17.26 20.75
N MET A 189 -16.66 16.10 20.60
CA MET A 189 -15.21 16.01 20.47
C MET A 189 -14.68 16.66 19.18
N LEU A 190 -15.40 16.52 18.07
CA LEU A 190 -15.06 17.20 16.81
C LEU A 190 -15.24 18.72 16.86
N ALA A 191 -15.95 19.24 17.87
CA ALA A 191 -16.08 20.68 18.09
C ALA A 191 -14.82 21.30 18.72
N ASP A 192 -13.94 20.49 19.33
CA ASP A 192 -12.68 20.97 19.89
C ASP A 192 -11.75 21.51 18.77
N PRO A 193 -11.20 22.73 18.91
CA PRO A 193 -10.36 23.33 17.87
C PRO A 193 -9.12 22.51 17.50
N PHE A 194 -8.46 21.85 18.46
CA PHE A 194 -7.24 21.07 18.20
C PHE A 194 -7.55 19.75 17.49
N VAL A 195 -8.68 19.13 17.82
CA VAL A 195 -9.20 17.97 17.09
C VAL A 195 -9.53 18.37 15.66
N ARG A 196 -10.26 19.48 15.49
CA ARG A 196 -10.67 19.98 14.18
C ARG A 196 -9.47 20.30 13.28
N GLU A 197 -8.46 20.99 13.80
CA GLU A 197 -7.24 21.32 13.05
C GLU A 197 -6.60 20.07 12.43
N THR A 198 -6.57 18.96 13.19
CA THR A 198 -5.98 17.71 12.70
C THR A 198 -6.90 16.99 11.70
N ILE A 199 -8.21 16.97 11.94
CA ILE A 199 -9.18 16.36 11.01
C ILE A 199 -9.21 17.09 9.67
N GLU A 200 -9.12 18.43 9.67
CA GLU A 200 -9.10 19.23 8.44
C GLU A 200 -7.89 18.89 7.53
N LEU A 201 -6.79 18.40 8.11
CA LEU A 201 -5.63 17.94 7.34
C LEU A 201 -5.89 16.66 6.54
N PHE A 202 -6.94 15.88 6.84
CA PHE A 202 -7.24 14.65 6.11
C PHE A 202 -7.46 14.90 4.62
N GLN A 203 -8.06 16.04 4.28
CA GLN A 203 -8.28 16.46 2.89
C GLN A 203 -7.00 16.89 2.16
N SER A 204 -5.90 17.09 2.89
CA SER A 204 -4.60 17.48 2.35
C SER A 204 -3.61 16.32 2.29
N ILE A 205 -4.00 15.11 2.73
CA ILE A 205 -3.12 13.93 2.71
C ILE A 205 -2.80 13.57 1.26
N THR A 206 -1.51 13.58 0.92
CA THR A 206 -0.99 13.16 -0.40
C THR A 206 -0.56 11.70 -0.40
N LEU A 207 -0.18 11.18 0.77
CA LEU A 207 0.26 9.80 0.96
C LEU A 207 -0.39 9.22 2.21
N ALA A 208 -1.14 8.13 2.09
CA ALA A 208 -1.64 7.38 3.24
C ALA A 208 -0.85 6.08 3.40
N ILE A 209 -0.35 5.82 4.61
CA ILE A 209 0.26 4.55 4.99
C ILE A 209 -0.66 3.87 6.00
N ILE A 210 -1.30 2.79 5.58
CA ILE A 210 -2.38 2.15 6.33
C ILE A 210 -2.07 0.67 6.61
N GLY A 211 -2.57 0.19 7.75
CA GLY A 211 -2.64 -1.24 8.02
C GLY A 211 -4.02 -1.79 7.63
N ILE A 212 -4.09 -3.08 7.33
CA ILE A 212 -5.36 -3.79 7.17
C ILE A 212 -5.58 -4.70 8.38
N GLY A 213 -6.73 -4.53 9.04
CA GLY A 213 -7.19 -5.33 10.15
C GLY A 213 -8.18 -6.42 9.71
N ALA A 214 -8.23 -7.51 10.46
CA ALA A 214 -9.36 -8.44 10.41
C ALA A 214 -10.47 -7.93 11.35
N VAL A 215 -11.68 -8.48 11.26
CA VAL A 215 -12.79 -8.11 12.15
C VAL A 215 -12.43 -8.33 13.62
N GLU A 216 -11.72 -9.42 13.91
CA GLU A 216 -11.11 -9.62 15.22
C GLU A 216 -9.93 -8.65 15.40
N PRO A 217 -9.91 -7.86 16.49
CA PRO A 217 -8.87 -6.87 16.70
C PRO A 217 -7.51 -7.52 16.89
N SER A 218 -6.46 -6.89 16.35
CA SER A 218 -5.07 -7.28 16.64
C SER A 218 -4.77 -7.21 18.14
N GLU A 219 -3.74 -7.92 18.60
CA GLU A 219 -3.33 -7.92 20.01
C GLU A 219 -3.12 -6.50 20.57
N LEU A 220 -2.51 -5.60 19.80
CA LEU A 220 -2.27 -4.21 20.23
C LEU A 220 -3.57 -3.43 20.42
N LEU A 221 -4.54 -3.61 19.51
CA LEU A 221 -5.87 -3.02 19.63
C LEU A 221 -6.68 -3.67 20.76
N ALA A 222 -6.62 -4.99 20.90
CA ALA A 222 -7.31 -5.71 21.97
C ALA A 222 -6.85 -5.21 23.36
N ARG A 223 -5.55 -4.92 23.50
CA ARG A 223 -4.95 -4.41 24.74
C ARG A 223 -5.16 -2.91 24.96
N SER A 224 -5.58 -2.14 23.96
CA SER A 224 -5.74 -0.70 24.10
C SER A 224 -6.99 -0.34 24.91
N GLY A 225 -7.99 -1.20 24.98
CA GLY A 225 -9.16 -1.02 25.87
C GLY A 225 -10.27 -0.10 25.34
N ASN A 226 -10.05 0.66 24.25
CA ASN A 226 -11.13 1.30 23.47
C ASN A 226 -11.32 0.57 22.13
N ILE A 227 -12.04 -0.55 22.18
CA ILE A 227 -12.45 -1.35 21.02
C ILE A 227 -13.96 -1.57 21.05
N PHE A 228 -14.51 -2.01 19.92
CA PHE A 228 -15.88 -2.51 19.91
C PHE A 228 -16.03 -3.74 20.81
N SER A 229 -17.17 -3.82 21.50
CA SER A 229 -17.51 -4.98 22.32
C SER A 229 -17.67 -6.25 21.49
N ALA A 230 -17.56 -7.43 22.12
CA ALA A 230 -17.73 -8.70 21.43
C ALA A 230 -19.07 -8.82 20.68
N ARG A 231 -20.14 -8.23 21.24
CA ARG A 231 -21.45 -8.16 20.58
C ARG A 231 -21.39 -7.29 19.32
N GLU A 232 -20.81 -6.10 19.41
CA GLU A 232 -20.68 -5.19 18.27
C GLU A 232 -19.79 -5.78 17.15
N LEU A 233 -18.74 -6.52 17.51
CA LEU A 233 -17.92 -7.26 16.55
C LEU A 233 -18.71 -8.40 15.88
N THR A 234 -19.59 -9.07 16.63
CA THR A 234 -20.51 -10.07 16.08
C THR A 234 -21.49 -9.43 15.11
N ASP A 235 -22.09 -8.28 15.49
CA ASP A 235 -23.00 -7.53 14.63
C ASP A 235 -22.31 -7.08 13.33
N LEU A 236 -21.03 -6.69 13.38
CA LEU A 236 -20.22 -6.37 12.20
C LEU A 236 -19.99 -7.60 11.31
N ALA A 237 -19.64 -8.74 11.90
CA ALA A 237 -19.43 -9.99 11.17
C ALA A 237 -20.75 -10.46 10.49
N GLU A 238 -21.88 -10.38 11.20
CA GLU A 238 -23.20 -10.68 10.65
C GLU A 238 -23.61 -9.70 9.54
N ALA A 239 -23.19 -8.43 9.63
CA ALA A 239 -23.35 -7.44 8.57
C ALA A 239 -22.37 -7.65 7.38
N GLY A 240 -21.53 -8.68 7.42
CA GLY A 240 -20.66 -9.10 6.32
C GLY A 240 -19.27 -8.47 6.32
N ALA A 241 -18.86 -7.82 7.43
CA ALA A 241 -17.51 -7.30 7.56
C ALA A 241 -16.48 -8.43 7.47
N VAL A 242 -15.40 -8.18 6.72
CA VAL A 242 -14.26 -9.11 6.63
C VAL A 242 -12.94 -8.48 7.04
N GLY A 243 -12.89 -7.16 7.14
CA GLY A 243 -11.74 -6.43 7.61
C GLY A 243 -12.04 -4.94 7.77
N ASP A 244 -11.03 -4.20 8.19
CA ASP A 244 -11.08 -2.75 8.38
C ASP A 244 -9.79 -2.05 7.94
N MET A 245 -9.93 -0.78 7.61
CA MET A 245 -8.82 0.18 7.51
C MET A 245 -9.16 1.37 8.42
N SER A 246 -8.40 1.58 9.48
CA SER A 246 -8.68 2.61 10.50
C SER A 246 -10.11 2.53 11.09
N LEU A 247 -10.56 1.31 11.43
CA LEU A 247 -11.91 1.03 11.94
C LEU A 247 -13.05 1.33 10.96
N ARG A 248 -12.74 1.55 9.68
CA ARG A 248 -13.72 1.60 8.59
C ARG A 248 -13.85 0.22 7.98
N PHE A 249 -14.93 -0.47 8.31
CA PHE A 249 -15.16 -1.85 7.91
C PHE A 249 -15.68 -1.96 6.48
N PHE A 250 -15.25 -3.01 5.79
CA PHE A 250 -15.71 -3.36 4.45
C PHE A 250 -16.01 -4.86 4.32
N ASP A 251 -16.83 -5.19 3.33
CA ASP A 251 -17.24 -6.55 3.02
C ASP A 251 -16.31 -7.24 2.01
N ARG A 252 -16.60 -8.51 1.66
CA ARG A 252 -15.82 -9.29 0.69
C ARG A 252 -15.77 -8.67 -0.70
N THR A 253 -16.72 -7.79 -1.04
CA THR A 253 -16.78 -7.08 -2.32
C THR A 253 -16.08 -5.73 -2.28
N GLY A 254 -15.49 -5.35 -1.15
CA GLY A 254 -14.84 -4.06 -0.94
C GLY A 254 -15.81 -2.92 -0.66
N LYS A 255 -17.10 -3.20 -0.38
CA LYS A 255 -18.07 -2.16 -0.05
C LYS A 255 -18.03 -1.83 1.43
N PRO A 256 -18.20 -0.55 1.83
CA PRO A 256 -18.30 -0.17 3.23
C PRO A 256 -19.48 -0.88 3.93
N VAL A 257 -19.22 -1.46 5.09
CA VAL A 257 -20.25 -2.09 5.93
C VAL A 257 -20.87 -1.02 6.81
N LYS A 258 -22.12 -0.65 6.51
CA LYS A 258 -22.82 0.44 7.19
C LYS A 258 -23.47 -0.06 8.49
N THR A 259 -22.94 0.40 9.61
CA THR A 259 -23.51 0.17 10.95
C THR A 259 -23.52 1.47 11.75
N PRO A 260 -24.33 1.59 12.81
CA PRO A 260 -24.28 2.75 13.73
C PRO A 260 -22.93 2.92 14.43
N LEU A 261 -22.01 1.94 14.36
CA LEU A 261 -20.68 2.03 14.94
C LEU A 261 -19.81 3.05 14.22
N ASP A 262 -20.03 3.27 12.91
CA ASP A 262 -19.28 4.25 12.12
C ASP A 262 -19.52 5.69 12.61
N ASP A 263 -20.72 5.96 13.13
CA ASP A 263 -21.09 7.23 13.77
C ASP A 263 -20.34 7.50 15.08
N ARG A 264 -19.57 6.54 15.59
CA ARG A 264 -18.71 6.70 16.77
C ARG A 264 -17.22 6.80 16.43
N VAL A 265 -16.82 6.44 15.21
CA VAL A 265 -15.41 6.43 14.81
C VAL A 265 -14.93 7.85 14.50
N ILE A 266 -13.79 8.23 15.09
CA ILE A 266 -13.08 9.49 14.85
C ILE A 266 -11.73 9.18 14.21
N GLY A 267 -11.73 9.23 12.89
CA GLY A 267 -10.59 8.93 12.03
C GLY A 267 -10.97 9.10 10.57
N ILE A 268 -10.00 8.92 9.68
CA ILE A 268 -10.17 9.06 8.24
C ILE A 268 -11.26 8.10 7.74
N SER A 269 -12.12 8.56 6.83
CA SER A 269 -13.13 7.70 6.19
C SER A 269 -12.57 6.97 4.96
N LEU A 270 -13.29 5.97 4.45
CA LEU A 270 -12.93 5.33 3.18
C LEU A 270 -13.09 6.31 2.01
N GLU A 271 -14.06 7.20 2.06
CA GLU A 271 -14.27 8.26 1.05
C GLU A 271 -13.18 9.34 1.09
N GLU A 272 -12.54 9.56 2.23
CA GLU A 272 -11.37 10.43 2.34
C GLU A 272 -10.11 9.70 1.83
N LEU A 273 -9.94 8.42 2.17
CA LEU A 273 -8.85 7.59 1.65
C LEU A 273 -8.87 7.46 0.13
N ASP A 274 -10.06 7.30 -0.47
CA ASP A 274 -10.26 7.22 -1.94
C ASP A 274 -9.78 8.47 -2.69
N LYS A 275 -9.67 9.61 -2.00
CA LYS A 275 -9.20 10.88 -2.59
C LYS A 275 -7.71 11.12 -2.42
N VAL A 276 -7.01 10.27 -1.66
CA VAL A 276 -5.58 10.40 -1.43
C VAL A 276 -4.86 9.96 -2.71
N ASP A 277 -3.91 10.76 -3.19
CA ASP A 277 -3.18 10.50 -4.44
C ASP A 277 -2.43 9.16 -4.43
N ARG A 278 -2.01 8.72 -3.25
CA ARG A 278 -1.27 7.47 -3.06
C ARG A 278 -1.58 6.81 -1.72
N VAL A 279 -2.09 5.59 -1.75
CA VAL A 279 -2.35 4.76 -0.57
C VAL A 279 -1.48 3.51 -0.57
N ILE A 280 -0.62 3.39 0.44
CA ILE A 280 0.22 2.23 0.69
C ILE A 280 -0.37 1.41 1.84
N ALA A 281 -0.82 0.21 1.54
CA ALA A 281 -1.30 -0.75 2.54
C ALA A 281 -0.19 -1.74 2.92
N LEU A 282 0.03 -1.91 4.23
CA LEU A 282 0.98 -2.86 4.79
C LEU A 282 0.23 -3.97 5.52
N ALA A 283 0.18 -5.18 4.94
CA ALA A 283 -0.55 -6.29 5.53
C ALA A 283 -0.09 -7.65 5.01
N GLY A 284 -0.12 -8.66 5.88
CA GLY A 284 0.19 -10.04 5.58
C GLY A 284 -0.20 -10.96 6.74
N GLY A 285 -0.02 -12.26 6.54
CA GLY A 285 -0.38 -13.33 7.46
C GLY A 285 -1.71 -14.00 7.10
N ALA A 286 -1.78 -15.31 7.39
CA ALA A 286 -2.91 -16.16 7.04
C ALA A 286 -4.26 -15.61 7.52
N ALA A 287 -4.33 -15.13 8.76
CA ALA A 287 -5.55 -14.63 9.39
C ALA A 287 -6.15 -13.40 8.68
N LYS A 288 -5.33 -12.64 7.94
CA LYS A 288 -5.75 -11.40 7.27
C LYS A 288 -6.07 -11.58 5.79
N THR A 289 -5.90 -12.78 5.23
CA THR A 289 -6.06 -13.02 3.79
C THR A 289 -7.41 -12.51 3.25
N ALA A 290 -8.52 -12.82 3.95
CA ALA A 290 -9.85 -12.37 3.55
C ALA A 290 -10.02 -10.84 3.65
N ALA A 291 -9.48 -10.23 4.71
CA ALA A 291 -9.48 -8.79 4.89
C ALA A 291 -8.68 -8.09 3.80
N ILE A 292 -7.50 -8.59 3.45
CA ILE A 292 -6.64 -8.01 2.41
C ILE A 292 -7.34 -8.11 1.04
N ALA A 293 -7.95 -9.25 0.73
CA ALA A 293 -8.72 -9.39 -0.51
C ALA A 293 -9.93 -8.44 -0.58
N GLY A 294 -10.64 -8.24 0.54
CA GLY A 294 -11.72 -7.24 0.62
C GLY A 294 -11.20 -5.81 0.45
N ALA A 295 -10.07 -5.49 1.11
CA ALA A 295 -9.45 -4.17 1.07
C ALA A 295 -8.99 -3.80 -0.35
N LEU A 296 -8.37 -4.73 -1.08
CA LEU A 296 -7.95 -4.50 -2.46
C LEU A 296 -9.15 -4.21 -3.39
N ARG A 297 -10.31 -4.83 -3.13
CA ARG A 297 -11.55 -4.59 -3.90
C ARG A 297 -12.22 -3.26 -3.58
N THR A 298 -11.82 -2.55 -2.52
CA THR A 298 -12.32 -1.19 -2.26
C THR A 298 -11.89 -0.21 -3.35
N GLY A 299 -10.79 -0.52 -4.06
CA GLY A 299 -10.21 0.34 -5.08
C GLY A 299 -9.32 1.47 -4.54
N VAL A 300 -9.26 1.67 -3.22
CA VAL A 300 -8.52 2.78 -2.62
C VAL A 300 -7.03 2.50 -2.43
N ILE A 301 -6.57 1.26 -2.63
CA ILE A 301 -5.17 0.87 -2.38
C ILE A 301 -4.39 0.94 -3.69
N ASP A 302 -3.41 1.85 -3.76
CA ASP A 302 -2.48 1.95 -4.89
C ASP A 302 -1.33 0.98 -4.78
N THR A 303 -0.81 0.75 -3.56
CA THR A 303 0.32 -0.15 -3.34
C THR A 303 0.05 -1.09 -2.17
N LEU A 304 0.15 -2.39 -2.40
CA LEU A 304 0.17 -3.40 -1.33
C LEU A 304 1.60 -3.89 -1.10
N VAL A 305 2.06 -3.85 0.15
CA VAL A 305 3.26 -4.59 0.58
C VAL A 305 2.82 -5.77 1.44
N THR A 306 3.11 -6.98 0.96
CA THR A 306 2.68 -8.24 1.59
C THR A 306 3.78 -9.30 1.51
N ASP A 307 3.56 -10.46 2.14
CA ASP A 307 4.48 -11.60 2.13
C ASP A 307 4.07 -12.66 1.11
N ARG A 308 5.02 -13.54 0.76
CA ARG A 308 4.79 -14.62 -0.22
C ARG A 308 3.62 -15.55 0.11
N PHE A 309 3.41 -15.92 1.38
CA PHE A 309 2.37 -16.87 1.75
C PHE A 309 0.99 -16.25 1.61
N THR A 310 0.85 -14.98 2.01
CA THR A 310 -0.38 -14.21 1.77
C THR A 310 -0.61 -14.02 0.28
N ALA A 311 0.43 -13.67 -0.48
CA ALA A 311 0.34 -13.50 -1.93
C ALA A 311 -0.15 -14.77 -2.64
N GLU A 312 0.43 -15.94 -2.31
CA GLU A 312 0.00 -17.24 -2.83
C GLU A 312 -1.49 -17.50 -2.54
N ARG A 313 -1.96 -17.19 -1.33
CA ARG A 313 -3.38 -17.33 -0.98
C ARG A 313 -4.28 -16.39 -1.77
N LEU A 314 -3.87 -15.12 -1.94
CA LEU A 314 -4.64 -14.12 -2.70
C LEU A 314 -4.82 -14.51 -4.18
N VAL A 315 -3.83 -15.21 -4.74
CA VAL A 315 -3.88 -15.71 -6.12
C VAL A 315 -4.66 -17.04 -6.22
N GLY A 316 -4.84 -17.77 -5.11
CA GLY A 316 -5.60 -19.02 -5.06
C GLY A 316 -7.09 -18.89 -5.39
N ASP A 317 -7.71 -19.98 -5.83
CA ASP A 317 -9.10 -20.02 -6.30
C ASP A 317 -10.14 -19.72 -5.20
N GLY A 318 -9.80 -19.96 -3.93
CA GLY A 318 -10.71 -19.79 -2.78
C GLY A 318 -10.95 -18.34 -2.34
N VAL A 319 -10.23 -17.37 -2.92
CA VAL A 319 -10.29 -15.95 -2.54
C VAL A 319 -11.18 -15.13 -3.48
N ALA A 320 -11.74 -15.74 -4.53
CA ALA A 320 -12.61 -15.08 -5.53
C ALA A 320 -13.87 -14.48 -4.90
#